data_AF-K8XJ34-F1
#
_entry.id   AF-K8XJ34-F1
#
_cell.length_a   1.000
_cell.length_b   1.000
_cell.length_c   1.000
_cell.angle_alpha   90.00
_cell.angle_beta   90.00
_cell.angle_gamma   90.00
#
_symmetry.space_group_name_H-M   'P 1'
#
loop_
_entity.id
_entity.type
_entity.pdbx_description
1 polymer ?
#
loop_
_entity_poly.entity_id
_entity_poly.type
_entity_poly.pdbx_seq_one_letter_code
_entity_poly.pdbx_strand_id
1 'polypeptide(L)'
;MQAAIKEAVTSGEAIVTLNMFSFNNSLAKGRRMTADLSKLMLRAYNAEADICVRTIRAGNLATAVKRLDKAAVTIAKLGDIMQMHVADAYHALRIRELELTADYMMKVQEEKEAARAERERLREERKVEQELAAQREKLDKERAHYQNVLTSIDGTDPQEKQRILDKLTDLDRAIEDNDYRQANIRAGYVYVISNQGAFGPNVVKIGMTRRLDPLDRVRELGSASVPFPFDTHALYFSDDAIGLESSLHNAFT
;
A
#
# COMPACT_ATOMS: atom_id res chain seq x y z
N MET A 1 -17.62 -18.70 -15.32
CA MET A 1 -18.53 -18.09 -14.32
C MET A 1 -19.62 -17.23 -14.95
N GLN A 2 -19.31 -16.11 -15.61
CA GLN A 2 -20.33 -15.26 -16.24
C GLN A 2 -21.19 -16.02 -17.26
N ALA A 3 -20.62 -17.00 -17.96
CA ALA A 3 -21.35 -17.92 -18.82
C ALA A 3 -22.43 -18.72 -18.06
N ALA A 4 -22.12 -19.26 -16.88
CA ALA A 4 -23.06 -20.03 -16.07
C ALA A 4 -24.19 -19.16 -15.48
N ILE A 5 -23.87 -17.92 -15.07
CA ILE A 5 -24.89 -16.95 -14.64
C ILE A 5 -25.82 -16.61 -15.81
N LYS A 6 -25.26 -16.35 -17.00
CA LYS A 6 -26.02 -16.05 -18.21
C LYS A 6 -26.91 -17.24 -18.61
N GLU A 7 -26.37 -18.45 -18.57
CA GLU A 7 -27.07 -19.68 -18.88
C GLU A 7 -28.29 -19.87 -17.97
N ALA A 8 -28.12 -19.77 -16.65
CA ALA A 8 -29.21 -19.89 -15.67
C ALA A 8 -30.32 -18.84 -15.85
N VAL A 9 -29.96 -17.63 -16.31
CA VAL A 9 -30.93 -16.57 -16.66
C VAL A 9 -31.67 -16.92 -17.95
N THR A 10 -30.97 -17.45 -18.96
CA THR A 10 -31.58 -17.78 -20.26
C THR A 10 -32.38 -19.08 -20.26
N SER A 11 -31.99 -20.06 -19.42
CA SER A 11 -32.72 -21.33 -19.26
C SER A 11 -33.99 -21.17 -18.43
N GLY A 12 -34.12 -20.06 -17.69
CA GLY A 12 -35.26 -19.79 -16.81
C GLY A 12 -35.19 -20.51 -15.47
N GLU A 13 -34.05 -21.13 -15.14
CA GLU A 13 -33.84 -21.91 -13.91
C GLU A 13 -33.39 -21.05 -12.72
N ALA A 14 -33.10 -19.77 -12.94
CA ALA A 14 -32.68 -18.85 -11.87
C ALA A 14 -33.79 -18.58 -10.81
N ILE A 15 -35.05 -18.78 -11.17
CA ILE A 15 -36.20 -18.68 -10.25
C ILE A 15 -36.96 -20.00 -10.28
N VAL A 16 -37.13 -20.61 -9.10
CA VAL A 16 -37.97 -21.78 -8.92
C VAL A 16 -39.43 -21.35 -9.02
N THR A 17 -40.21 -22.06 -9.83
CA THR A 17 -41.65 -21.81 -10.04
C THR A 17 -42.43 -23.12 -10.01
N LEU A 18 -43.68 -23.09 -9.54
CA LEU A 18 -44.59 -24.23 -9.63
C LEU A 18 -45.41 -24.18 -10.92
N ASN A 19 -45.48 -25.32 -11.61
CA ASN A 19 -46.20 -25.44 -12.89
C ASN A 19 -47.73 -25.56 -12.77
N MET A 20 -48.26 -25.70 -11.55
CA MET A 20 -49.67 -26.08 -11.29
C MET A 20 -50.53 -24.90 -10.80
N PHE A 21 -50.22 -23.67 -11.22
CA PHE A 21 -51.04 -22.49 -10.90
C PHE A 21 -52.04 -22.18 -12.02
N SER A 22 -53.33 -22.15 -11.70
CA SER A 22 -54.39 -21.69 -12.62
C SER A 22 -54.85 -20.27 -12.26
N PHE A 23 -54.95 -19.38 -13.25
CA PHE A 23 -55.47 -18.04 -13.06
C PHE A 23 -56.77 -17.87 -13.86
N ASN A 24 -57.85 -17.47 -13.17
CA ASN A 24 -59.17 -17.28 -13.79
C ASN A 24 -59.61 -18.51 -14.62
N ASN A 25 -59.55 -19.69 -13.99
CA ASN A 25 -59.82 -21.01 -14.59
C ASN A 25 -58.99 -21.35 -15.85
N SER A 26 -57.86 -20.69 -16.06
CA SER A 26 -56.96 -20.95 -17.19
C SER A 26 -55.53 -21.23 -16.73
N LEU A 27 -55.06 -22.43 -17.03
CA LEU A 27 -53.65 -22.82 -16.84
C LEU A 27 -52.71 -22.03 -17.76
N ALA A 28 -53.16 -21.69 -18.97
CA ALA A 28 -52.35 -20.88 -19.90
C ALA A 28 -52.11 -19.46 -19.36
N LYS A 29 -53.15 -18.82 -18.80
CA LYS A 29 -53.01 -17.51 -18.15
C LYS A 29 -52.15 -17.58 -16.88
N GLY A 30 -52.30 -18.66 -16.09
CA GLY A 30 -51.46 -18.90 -14.90
C GLY A 30 -49.97 -19.05 -15.25
N ARG A 31 -49.64 -19.83 -16.29
CA ARG A 31 -48.25 -19.97 -16.79
C ARG A 31 -47.65 -18.64 -17.24
N ARG A 32 -48.42 -17.82 -17.97
CA ARG A 32 -47.96 -16.50 -18.41
C ARG A 32 -47.68 -15.56 -17.23
N MET A 33 -48.60 -15.49 -16.27
CA MET A 33 -48.43 -14.69 -15.07
C MET A 33 -47.20 -15.12 -14.26
N THR A 34 -46.99 -16.43 -14.10
CA THR A 34 -45.83 -16.99 -13.40
C THR A 34 -44.51 -16.62 -14.10
N ALA A 35 -44.48 -16.69 -15.44
CA ALA A 35 -43.31 -16.31 -16.22
C ALA A 35 -42.98 -14.80 -16.11
N ASP A 36 -44.00 -13.93 -16.14
CA ASP A 36 -43.81 -12.49 -16.01
C ASP A 36 -43.35 -12.10 -14.60
N LEU A 37 -43.91 -12.74 -13.55
CA LEU A 37 -43.48 -12.53 -12.18
C LEU A 37 -42.07 -13.07 -11.92
N SER A 38 -41.71 -14.23 -12.47
CA SER A 38 -40.35 -14.79 -12.41
C SER A 38 -39.32 -13.82 -12.98
N LYS A 39 -39.59 -13.22 -14.15
CA LYS A 39 -38.72 -12.19 -14.74
C LYS A 39 -38.57 -10.96 -13.85
N LEU A 40 -39.65 -10.52 -13.20
CA LEU A 40 -39.62 -9.37 -12.28
C LEU A 40 -38.78 -9.68 -11.03
N MET A 41 -38.98 -10.85 -10.42
CA MET A 41 -38.21 -11.31 -9.25
C MET A 41 -36.73 -11.42 -9.58
N LEU A 42 -36.39 -12.03 -10.71
CA LEU A 42 -35.01 -12.16 -11.18
C LEU A 42 -34.37 -10.78 -11.43
N ARG A 43 -35.10 -9.85 -12.03
CA ARG A 43 -34.62 -8.48 -12.26
C ARG A 43 -34.34 -7.75 -10.94
N ALA A 44 -35.23 -7.89 -9.95
CA ALA A 44 -35.05 -7.29 -8.63
C ALA A 44 -33.83 -7.87 -7.90
N TYR A 45 -33.68 -9.21 -7.93
CA TYR A 45 -32.54 -9.90 -7.34
C TYR A 45 -31.21 -9.49 -7.99
N ASN A 46 -31.15 -9.49 -9.33
CA ASN A 46 -29.95 -9.16 -10.08
C ASN A 46 -29.52 -7.71 -9.87
N ALA A 47 -30.46 -6.78 -9.77
CA ALA A 47 -30.16 -5.39 -9.45
C ALA A 47 -29.42 -5.26 -8.11
N GLU A 48 -29.85 -6.00 -7.09
CA GLU A 48 -29.20 -5.98 -5.79
C GLU A 48 -27.82 -6.65 -5.82
N ALA A 49 -27.74 -7.77 -6.53
CA ALA A 49 -26.49 -8.49 -6.69
C ALA A 49 -25.44 -7.66 -7.45
N ASP A 50 -25.83 -6.93 -8.50
CA ASP A 50 -24.96 -6.03 -9.25
C ASP A 50 -24.48 -4.84 -8.40
N ILE A 51 -25.33 -4.34 -7.51
CA ILE A 51 -24.93 -3.32 -6.51
C ILE A 51 -23.87 -3.91 -5.57
N CYS A 52 -24.06 -5.14 -5.10
CA CYS A 52 -23.08 -5.80 -4.23
C CYS A 52 -21.72 -5.96 -4.93
N VAL A 53 -21.71 -6.43 -6.19
CA VAL A 53 -20.49 -6.56 -6.99
C VAL A 53 -19.82 -5.19 -7.18
N ARG A 54 -20.57 -4.13 -7.50
CA ARG A 54 -20.00 -2.79 -7.73
C ARG A 54 -19.44 -2.13 -6.47
N THR A 55 -19.99 -2.46 -5.30
CA THR A 55 -19.64 -1.81 -4.03
C THR A 55 -18.66 -2.62 -3.19
N ILE A 56 -18.23 -3.78 -3.68
CA ILE A 56 -17.28 -4.63 -2.97
C ILE A 56 -15.90 -3.97 -2.88
N ARG A 57 -15.26 -4.14 -1.73
CA ARG A 57 -13.96 -3.60 -1.35
C ARG A 57 -13.20 -4.68 -0.58
N ALA A 58 -11.89 -4.48 -0.43
CA ALA A 58 -11.09 -5.33 0.45
C ALA A 58 -11.73 -5.36 1.86
N GLY A 59 -12.06 -6.56 2.34
CA GLY A 59 -12.58 -6.80 3.70
C GLY A 59 -14.10 -6.65 3.91
N ASN A 60 -14.90 -6.26 2.91
CA ASN A 60 -16.37 -6.08 3.10
C ASN A 60 -17.26 -7.20 2.54
N LEU A 61 -16.66 -8.35 2.15
CA LEU A 61 -17.35 -9.50 1.57
C LEU A 61 -18.54 -9.97 2.42
N ALA A 62 -18.34 -10.15 3.72
CA ALA A 62 -19.39 -10.65 4.63
C ALA A 62 -20.65 -9.76 4.64
N THR A 63 -20.46 -8.44 4.52
CA THR A 63 -21.57 -7.49 4.45
C THR A 63 -22.30 -7.58 3.11
N ALA A 64 -21.56 -7.76 2.01
CA ALA A 64 -22.14 -7.93 0.67
C ALA A 64 -22.95 -9.24 0.57
N VAL A 65 -22.43 -10.34 1.11
CA VAL A 65 -23.13 -11.64 1.17
C VAL A 65 -24.42 -11.52 1.99
N LYS A 66 -24.35 -10.99 3.22
CA LYS A 66 -25.55 -10.78 4.06
C LYS A 66 -26.63 -9.94 3.37
N ARG A 67 -26.21 -8.94 2.59
CA ARG A 67 -27.13 -8.09 1.83
C ARG A 67 -27.83 -8.87 0.73
N LEU A 68 -27.09 -9.70 -0.01
CA LEU A 68 -27.63 -10.56 -1.06
C LEU A 68 -28.55 -11.64 -0.49
N ASP A 69 -28.19 -12.26 0.63
CA ASP A 69 -29.02 -13.26 1.33
C ASP A 69 -30.37 -12.64 1.75
N LYS A 70 -30.32 -11.43 2.32
CA LYS A 70 -31.53 -10.71 2.72
C LYS A 70 -32.42 -10.41 1.51
N ALA A 71 -31.85 -10.10 0.36
CA ALA A 71 -32.60 -9.89 -0.87
C ALA A 71 -33.30 -11.16 -1.35
N ALA A 72 -32.59 -12.31 -1.35
CA ALA A 72 -33.17 -13.61 -1.68
C ALA A 72 -34.35 -13.95 -0.75
N VAL A 73 -34.18 -13.77 0.56
CA VAL A 73 -35.24 -14.00 1.56
C VAL A 73 -36.44 -13.07 1.35
N THR A 74 -36.20 -11.80 1.05
CA THR A 74 -37.28 -10.82 0.82
C THR A 74 -38.08 -11.17 -0.43
N ILE A 75 -37.39 -11.58 -1.50
CA ILE A 75 -38.01 -12.02 -2.75
C ILE A 75 -38.82 -13.30 -2.53
N ALA A 76 -38.29 -14.28 -1.80
CA ALA A 76 -39.02 -15.50 -1.45
C ALA A 76 -40.32 -15.19 -0.68
N LYS A 77 -40.28 -14.27 0.30
CA LYS A 77 -41.48 -13.83 1.04
C LYS A 77 -42.56 -13.21 0.15
N LEU A 78 -42.16 -12.44 -0.87
CA LEU A 78 -43.11 -11.86 -1.84
C LEU A 78 -43.68 -12.91 -2.80
N GLY A 79 -42.93 -13.97 -3.07
CA GLY A 79 -43.32 -15.08 -3.95
C GLY A 79 -44.01 -16.26 -3.24
N ASP A 80 -44.19 -16.20 -1.92
CA ASP A 80 -44.61 -17.33 -1.08
C ASP A 80 -45.95 -17.95 -1.49
N ILE A 81 -46.93 -17.10 -1.87
CA ILE A 81 -48.25 -17.53 -2.35
C ILE A 81 -48.14 -18.49 -3.55
N MET A 82 -47.12 -18.29 -4.40
CA MET A 82 -46.86 -19.10 -5.59
C MET A 82 -45.68 -20.06 -5.40
N GLN A 83 -45.13 -20.14 -4.18
CA GLN A 83 -43.93 -20.88 -3.80
C GLN A 83 -42.74 -20.57 -4.74
N MET A 84 -42.60 -19.30 -5.11
CA MET A 84 -41.54 -18.83 -5.99
C MET A 84 -40.37 -18.27 -5.18
N HIS A 85 -39.16 -18.69 -5.52
CA HIS A 85 -37.94 -18.20 -4.88
C HIS A 85 -36.75 -18.23 -5.84
N VAL A 86 -35.68 -17.55 -5.48
CA VAL A 86 -34.40 -17.65 -6.20
C VAL A 86 -33.86 -19.06 -6.02
N ALA A 87 -33.42 -19.71 -7.09
CA ALA A 87 -32.83 -21.04 -7.01
C ALA A 87 -31.53 -21.01 -6.22
N ASP A 88 -31.34 -21.97 -5.31
CA ASP A 88 -30.15 -22.04 -4.45
C ASP A 88 -28.84 -22.11 -5.24
N ALA A 89 -28.85 -22.86 -6.35
CA ALA A 89 -27.71 -22.94 -7.26
C ALA A 89 -27.36 -21.58 -7.89
N TYR A 90 -28.38 -20.79 -8.29
CA TYR A 90 -28.17 -19.46 -8.84
C TYR A 90 -27.69 -18.46 -7.78
N HIS A 91 -28.24 -18.56 -6.57
CA HIS A 91 -27.81 -17.76 -5.43
C HIS A 91 -26.33 -18.04 -5.08
N ALA A 92 -25.94 -19.31 -5.01
CA ALA A 92 -24.55 -19.73 -4.79
C ALA A 92 -23.60 -19.22 -5.88
N LEU A 93 -24.03 -19.24 -7.15
CA LEU A 93 -23.25 -18.64 -8.25
C LEU A 93 -23.01 -17.14 -8.03
N ARG A 94 -24.01 -16.38 -7.55
CA ARG A 94 -23.85 -14.95 -7.27
C ARG A 94 -23.00 -14.69 -6.03
N ILE A 95 -23.08 -15.52 -5.00
CA ILE A 95 -22.16 -15.44 -3.84
C ILE A 95 -20.72 -15.67 -4.31
N ARG A 96 -20.48 -16.70 -5.12
CA ARG A 96 -19.15 -16.98 -5.67
C ARG A 96 -18.60 -15.78 -6.47
N GLU A 97 -19.47 -14.97 -7.07
CA GLU A 97 -19.05 -13.79 -7.83
C GLU A 97 -18.52 -12.72 -6.90
N LEU A 98 -19.21 -12.51 -5.78
CA LEU A 98 -18.78 -11.61 -4.73
C LEU A 98 -17.43 -12.06 -4.14
N GLU A 99 -17.25 -13.35 -3.88
CA GLU A 99 -15.98 -13.90 -3.40
C GLU A 99 -14.82 -13.59 -4.36
N LEU A 100 -14.96 -13.93 -5.64
CA LEU A 100 -13.92 -13.67 -6.64
C LEU A 100 -13.66 -12.18 -6.84
N THR A 101 -14.70 -11.36 -6.77
CA THR A 101 -14.53 -9.90 -6.88
C THR A 101 -13.82 -9.34 -5.64
N ALA A 102 -14.09 -9.87 -4.44
CA ALA A 102 -13.38 -9.50 -3.22
C ALA A 102 -11.90 -9.88 -3.28
N ASP A 103 -11.58 -11.10 -3.72
CA ASP A 103 -10.21 -11.58 -3.92
C ASP A 103 -9.44 -10.68 -4.89
N TYR A 104 -10.06 -10.33 -6.02
CA TYR A 104 -9.49 -9.40 -6.99
C TYR A 104 -9.24 -8.02 -6.37
N MET A 105 -10.20 -7.47 -5.61
CA MET A 105 -10.04 -6.18 -4.95
C MET A 105 -8.93 -6.20 -3.88
N MET A 106 -8.73 -7.32 -3.18
CA MET A 106 -7.60 -7.49 -2.26
C MET A 106 -6.27 -7.46 -3.01
N LYS A 107 -6.15 -8.19 -4.13
CA LYS A 107 -4.92 -8.18 -4.95
C LYS A 107 -4.60 -6.81 -5.52
N VAL A 108 -5.59 -6.08 -6.01
CA VAL A 108 -5.42 -4.69 -6.48
C VAL A 108 -4.93 -3.77 -5.35
N GLN A 109 -5.42 -3.96 -4.13
CA GLN A 109 -4.97 -3.18 -2.98
C GLN A 109 -3.51 -3.50 -2.62
N GLU A 110 -3.14 -4.78 -2.59
CA GLU A 110 -1.75 -5.24 -2.36
C GLU A 110 -0.79 -4.64 -3.40
N GLU A 111 -1.13 -4.71 -4.70
CA GLU A 111 -0.32 -4.13 -5.77
C GLU A 111 -0.16 -2.61 -5.63
N LYS A 112 -1.24 -1.92 -5.24
CA LYS A 112 -1.21 -0.47 -5.03
C LYS A 112 -0.33 -0.07 -3.84
N GLU A 113 -0.33 -0.86 -2.77
CA GLU A 113 0.53 -0.66 -1.61
C GLU A 113 1.99 -0.93 -1.95
N ALA A 114 2.28 -2.01 -2.66
CA ALA A 114 3.62 -2.32 -3.16
C ALA A 114 4.16 -1.22 -4.08
N ALA A 115 3.35 -0.73 -5.03
CA ALA A 115 3.72 0.37 -5.92
C ALA A 115 3.95 1.69 -5.16
N ARG A 116 3.19 1.94 -4.10
CA ARG A 116 3.38 3.12 -3.25
C ARG A 116 4.71 3.03 -2.49
N ALA A 117 4.99 1.88 -1.87
CA ALA A 117 6.23 1.63 -1.16
C ALA A 117 7.45 1.76 -2.08
N GLU A 118 7.38 1.22 -3.29
CA GLU A 118 8.45 1.33 -4.28
C GLU A 118 8.68 2.78 -4.73
N ARG A 119 7.60 3.54 -4.97
CA ARG A 119 7.71 4.96 -5.31
C ARG A 119 8.34 5.77 -4.18
N GLU A 120 8.03 5.44 -2.93
CA GLU A 120 8.64 6.09 -1.76
C GLU A 120 10.13 5.75 -1.63
N ARG A 121 10.53 4.50 -1.87
CA ARG A 121 11.94 4.08 -1.93
C ARG A 121 12.71 4.86 -3.00
N LEU A 122 12.22 4.88 -4.24
CA LEU A 122 12.86 5.62 -5.33
C LEU A 122 12.97 7.12 -5.07
N ARG A 123 11.99 7.71 -4.38
CA ARG A 123 12.05 9.13 -3.97
C ARG A 123 13.13 9.36 -2.93
N GLU A 124 13.24 8.48 -1.94
CA GLU A 124 14.27 8.56 -0.90
C GLU A 124 15.67 8.41 -1.50
N GLU A 125 15.86 7.43 -2.40
CA GLU A 125 17.13 7.21 -3.09
C GLU A 125 17.56 8.44 -3.90
N ARG A 126 16.63 9.05 -4.65
CA ARG A 126 16.91 10.28 -5.40
C ARG A 126 17.27 11.45 -4.49
N LYS A 127 16.62 11.59 -3.33
CA LYS A 127 16.96 12.64 -2.37
C LYS A 127 18.38 12.43 -1.82
N VAL A 128 18.73 11.20 -1.44
CA VAL A 128 20.09 10.87 -0.99
C VAL A 128 21.12 11.18 -2.07
N GLU A 129 20.86 10.78 -3.31
CA GLU A 129 21.77 11.05 -4.44
C GLU A 129 21.96 12.56 -4.68
N GLN A 130 20.87 13.33 -4.63
CA GLN A 130 20.92 14.79 -4.76
C GLN A 130 21.68 15.46 -3.60
N GLU A 131 21.48 14.99 -2.37
CA GLU A 131 22.19 15.49 -1.19
C GLU A 131 23.69 15.23 -1.26
N LEU A 132 24.08 14.01 -1.62
CA LEU A 132 25.49 13.64 -1.78
C LEU A 132 26.14 14.48 -2.89
N ALA A 133 25.50 14.60 -4.05
CA ALA A 133 26.00 15.42 -5.16
C ALA A 133 26.13 16.90 -4.78
N ALA A 134 25.11 17.47 -4.11
CA ALA A 134 25.14 18.86 -3.67
C ALA A 134 26.22 19.12 -2.61
N GLN A 135 26.46 18.16 -1.70
CA GLN A 135 27.56 18.26 -0.75
C GLN A 135 28.91 18.18 -1.46
N ARG A 136 29.06 17.27 -2.43
CA ARG A 136 30.29 17.13 -3.22
C ARG A 136 30.65 18.43 -3.95
N GLU A 137 29.67 19.04 -4.62
CA GLU A 137 29.85 20.31 -5.32
C GLU A 137 30.28 21.45 -4.36
N LYS A 138 29.72 21.49 -3.15
CA LYS A 138 30.13 22.47 -2.12
C LYS A 138 31.57 22.25 -1.67
N LEU A 139 31.94 21.00 -1.38
CA LEU A 139 33.30 20.65 -0.97
C LEU A 139 34.32 20.98 -2.07
N ASP A 140 34.00 20.73 -3.35
CA ASP A 140 34.87 21.06 -4.47
C ASP A 140 35.07 22.58 -4.62
N LYS A 141 34.01 23.38 -4.46
CA LYS A 141 34.10 24.84 -4.49
C LYS A 141 34.96 25.38 -3.34
N GLU A 142 34.75 24.87 -2.13
CA GLU A 142 35.56 25.25 -0.96
C GLU A 142 37.02 24.86 -1.16
N ARG A 143 37.29 23.64 -1.63
CA ARG A 143 38.64 23.17 -1.94
C ARG A 143 39.33 24.04 -2.98
N ALA A 144 38.65 24.35 -4.09
CA ALA A 144 39.18 25.25 -5.12
C ALA A 144 39.47 26.66 -4.58
N HIS A 145 38.61 27.18 -3.70
CA HIS A 145 38.85 28.46 -3.04
C HIS A 145 40.12 28.43 -2.21
N TYR A 146 40.29 27.46 -1.29
CA TYR A 146 41.49 27.35 -0.46
C TYR A 146 42.76 27.08 -1.26
N GLN A 147 42.67 26.34 -2.38
CA GLN A 147 43.80 26.18 -3.30
C GLN A 147 44.22 27.51 -3.93
N ASN A 148 43.27 28.32 -4.38
CA ASN A 148 43.56 29.65 -4.93
C ASN A 148 44.17 30.58 -3.87
N VAL A 149 43.66 30.56 -2.63
CA VAL A 149 44.26 31.32 -1.52
C VAL A 149 45.70 30.85 -1.26
N LEU A 150 45.94 29.53 -1.22
CA LEU A 150 47.29 28.98 -1.03
C LEU A 150 48.28 29.45 -2.10
N THR A 151 47.85 29.57 -3.36
CA THR A 151 48.70 30.09 -4.45
C THR A 151 48.97 31.59 -4.36
N SER A 152 48.11 32.33 -3.66
CA SER A 152 48.17 33.80 -3.53
C SER A 152 48.91 34.26 -2.28
N ILE A 153 49.24 33.35 -1.35
CA ILE A 153 50.03 33.64 -0.15
C ILE A 153 51.51 33.62 -0.51
N ASP A 154 52.14 34.79 -0.39
CA ASP A 154 53.59 34.89 -0.37
C ASP A 154 54.14 34.25 0.92
N GLY A 155 55.26 33.53 0.81
CA GLY A 155 55.86 32.67 1.85
C GLY A 155 56.31 33.34 3.15
N THR A 156 55.80 34.53 3.44
CA THR A 156 56.09 35.41 4.57
C THR A 156 55.30 35.06 5.85
N ASP A 157 54.19 34.32 5.77
CA ASP A 157 53.48 33.79 6.93
C ASP A 157 53.38 32.24 6.91
N PRO A 158 54.35 31.54 7.51
CA PRO A 158 54.36 30.09 7.59
C PRO A 158 53.18 29.50 8.39
N GLN A 159 52.62 30.24 9.35
CA GLN A 159 51.53 29.74 10.18
C GLN A 159 50.20 29.77 9.43
N GLU A 160 49.94 30.85 8.69
CA GLU A 160 48.74 30.96 7.84
C GLU A 160 48.73 29.91 6.73
N LYS A 161 49.89 29.69 6.08
CA LYS A 161 50.05 28.64 5.08
C LYS A 161 49.74 27.25 5.65
N GLN A 162 50.23 26.94 6.85
CA GLN A 162 49.97 25.64 7.49
C GLN A 162 48.48 25.45 7.78
N ARG A 163 47.78 26.46 8.30
CA ARG A 163 46.32 26.40 8.56
C ARG A 163 45.52 26.08 7.30
N ILE A 164 45.91 26.64 6.16
CA ILE A 164 45.24 26.39 4.88
C ILE A 164 45.51 24.97 4.38
N LEU A 165 46.74 24.47 4.54
CA LEU A 165 47.06 23.07 4.22
C LEU A 165 46.26 22.09 5.09
N ASP A 166 46.18 22.34 6.40
CA ASP A 166 45.37 21.53 7.31
C ASP A 166 43.91 21.53 6.86
N LYS A 167 43.36 22.71 6.51
CA LYS A 167 41.99 22.83 6.02
C LYS A 167 41.77 22.09 4.70
N LEU A 168 42.72 22.12 3.78
CA LEU A 168 42.66 21.34 2.54
C LEU A 168 42.67 19.84 2.81
N THR A 169 43.48 19.35 3.76
CA THR A 169 43.47 17.92 4.12
C THR A 169 42.16 17.48 4.77
N ASP A 170 41.51 18.35 5.55
CA ASP A 170 40.18 18.06 6.10
C ASP A 170 39.11 18.03 5.01
N LEU A 171 39.21 18.92 4.01
CA LEU A 171 38.32 18.93 2.84
C LEU A 171 38.52 17.68 1.97
N ASP A 172 39.76 17.28 1.71
CA ASP A 172 40.08 16.06 0.96
C ASP A 172 39.50 14.81 1.67
N ARG A 173 39.62 14.73 3.00
CA ARG A 173 38.98 13.65 3.78
C ARG A 173 37.46 13.67 3.71
N ALA A 174 36.84 14.84 3.78
CA ALA A 174 35.38 14.98 3.67
C ALA A 174 34.87 14.59 2.26
N ILE A 175 35.66 14.89 1.24
CA ILE A 175 35.43 14.49 -0.15
C ILE A 175 35.49 12.98 -0.29
N GLU A 176 36.54 12.34 0.25
CA GLU A 176 36.70 10.88 0.19
C GLU A 176 35.54 10.15 0.90
N ASP A 177 35.09 10.64 2.06
CA ASP A 177 33.93 10.08 2.76
C ASP A 177 32.63 10.24 1.95
N ASN A 178 32.42 11.39 1.31
CA ASN A 178 31.27 11.59 0.43
C ASN A 178 31.30 10.64 -0.78
N ASP A 179 32.44 10.55 -1.47
CA ASP A 179 32.65 9.65 -2.62
C ASP A 179 32.47 8.18 -2.22
N TYR A 180 32.97 7.80 -1.04
CA TYR A 180 32.80 6.47 -0.48
C TYR A 180 31.32 6.13 -0.22
N ARG A 181 30.55 7.05 0.38
CA ARG A 181 29.11 6.87 0.61
C ARG A 181 28.30 6.83 -0.69
N GLN A 182 28.74 7.57 -1.70
CA GLN A 182 28.13 7.54 -3.02
C GLN A 182 28.38 6.19 -3.73
N ALA A 183 29.59 5.64 -3.62
CA ALA A 183 29.96 4.36 -4.23
C ALA A 183 29.42 3.14 -3.46
N ASN A 184 29.36 3.20 -2.13
CA ASN A 184 28.96 2.09 -1.27
C ASN A 184 27.51 2.25 -0.79
N ILE A 185 26.58 1.60 -1.50
CA ILE A 185 25.14 1.61 -1.17
C ILE A 185 24.84 0.96 0.20
N ARG A 186 25.77 0.18 0.75
CA ARG A 186 25.61 -0.44 2.07
C ARG A 186 26.00 0.49 3.23
N ALA A 187 26.77 1.54 2.96
CA ALA A 187 27.21 2.48 3.98
C ALA A 187 26.08 3.44 4.39
N GLY A 188 25.95 3.70 5.68
CA GLY A 188 24.93 4.61 6.20
C GLY A 188 24.79 4.58 7.71
N TYR A 189 23.76 5.26 8.21
CA TYR A 189 23.42 5.28 9.63
C TYR A 189 22.33 4.28 9.94
N VAL A 190 22.55 3.47 10.98
CA VAL A 190 21.51 2.71 11.65
C VAL A 190 20.96 3.55 12.80
N TYR A 191 19.64 3.66 12.89
CA TYR A 191 18.94 4.37 13.95
C TYR A 191 18.01 3.44 14.73
N VAL A 192 17.84 3.74 16.01
CA VAL A 192 16.84 3.10 16.88
C VAL A 192 15.92 4.19 17.40
N ILE A 193 14.63 4.09 17.08
CA ILE A 193 13.62 5.09 17.41
C ILE A 193 12.43 4.48 18.14
N SER A 194 11.74 5.26 18.97
CA SER A 194 10.46 4.87 19.57
C SER A 194 9.42 5.98 19.48
N ASN A 195 8.15 5.60 19.50
CA ASN A 195 7.05 6.53 19.74
C ASN A 195 5.86 5.71 20.26
N GLN A 196 5.37 6.05 21.45
CA GLN A 196 4.27 5.31 22.08
C GLN A 196 2.97 5.39 21.26
N GLY A 197 2.72 6.53 20.59
CA GLY A 197 1.54 6.71 19.75
C GLY A 197 1.61 5.96 18.42
N ALA A 198 2.81 5.71 17.90
CA ALA A 198 3.03 4.98 16.63
C ALA A 198 3.14 3.46 16.83
N PHE A 199 3.92 3.05 17.84
CA PHE A 199 4.38 1.66 17.99
C PHE A 199 3.84 0.96 19.24
N GLY A 200 3.33 1.73 20.22
CA GLY A 200 2.94 1.21 21.53
C GLY A 200 4.07 1.27 22.57
N PRO A 201 3.77 0.92 23.84
CA PRO A 201 4.74 0.96 24.93
C PRO A 201 5.81 -0.12 24.76
N ASN A 202 7.06 0.21 25.10
CA ASN A 202 8.23 -0.69 25.04
C ASN A 202 8.53 -1.28 23.65
N VAL A 203 8.08 -0.61 22.58
CA VAL A 203 8.41 -0.99 21.20
C VAL A 203 9.36 0.04 20.60
N VAL A 204 10.47 -0.47 20.05
CA VAL A 204 11.42 0.32 19.27
C VAL A 204 11.41 -0.14 17.83
N LYS A 205 11.75 0.75 16.91
CA LYS A 205 11.98 0.45 15.50
C LYS A 205 13.44 0.70 15.17
N ILE A 206 14.05 -0.32 14.59
CA ILE A 206 15.42 -0.26 14.05
C ILE A 206 15.28 -0.04 12.55
N GLY A 207 16.08 0.88 12.01
CA GLY A 207 16.12 1.15 10.58
C GLY A 207 17.43 1.77 10.17
N MET A 208 17.62 1.96 8.87
CA MET A 208 18.82 2.61 8.33
C MET A 208 18.49 3.77 7.40
N THR A 209 19.45 4.66 7.22
CA THR A 209 19.38 5.79 6.30
C THR A 209 20.74 6.07 5.67
N ARG A 210 20.74 6.44 4.39
CA ARG A 210 21.93 6.89 3.65
C ARG A 210 22.02 8.42 3.56
N ARG A 211 21.07 9.13 4.18
CA ARG A 211 21.09 10.60 4.28
C ARG A 211 22.36 11.06 4.97
N LEU A 212 22.82 12.25 4.59
CA LEU A 212 23.96 12.88 5.23
C LEU A 212 23.68 13.23 6.70
N ASP A 213 22.50 13.77 6.97
CA ASP A 213 21.97 13.96 8.32
C ASP A 213 20.90 12.88 8.61
N PRO A 214 21.18 11.90 9.48
CA PRO A 214 20.19 10.88 9.82
C PRO A 214 19.01 11.43 10.64
N LEU A 215 19.15 12.55 11.33
CA LEU A 215 18.05 13.17 12.10
C LEU A 215 16.99 13.77 11.18
N ASP A 216 17.37 14.29 10.01
CA ASP A 216 16.41 14.74 8.99
C ASP A 216 15.49 13.59 8.57
N ARG A 217 16.05 12.39 8.37
CA ARG A 217 15.25 11.19 8.06
C ARG A 217 14.27 10.85 9.17
N VAL A 218 14.72 10.86 10.42
CA VAL A 218 13.85 10.55 11.58
C VAL A 218 12.69 11.56 11.68
N ARG A 219 12.97 12.84 11.44
CA ARG A 219 11.94 13.90 11.40
C ARG A 219 10.94 13.70 10.25
N GLU A 220 11.41 13.34 9.06
CA GLU A 220 10.53 13.05 7.91
C GLU A 220 9.58 11.88 8.20
N LEU A 221 10.06 10.82 8.87
CA LEU A 221 9.24 9.67 9.25
C LEU A 221 8.08 10.06 10.19
N GLY A 222 8.31 10.99 11.11
CA GLY A 222 7.29 11.44 12.08
C GLY A 222 6.17 12.24 11.43
N SER A 223 6.50 13.03 10.40
CA SER A 223 5.56 13.95 9.75
C SER A 223 4.39 13.27 9.03
N ALA A 224 4.53 11.99 8.68
CA ALA A 224 3.58 11.30 7.81
C ALA A 224 2.40 10.65 8.54
N SER A 225 2.45 10.38 9.85
CA SER A 225 1.44 9.52 10.49
C SER A 225 1.25 9.65 12.00
N VAL A 226 1.99 10.48 12.73
CA VAL A 226 1.82 10.59 14.19
C VAL A 226 1.91 12.02 14.73
N PRO A 227 1.12 12.35 15.80
CA PRO A 227 1.05 13.69 16.37
C PRO A 227 2.27 14.08 17.23
N PHE A 228 3.20 13.17 17.48
CA PHE A 228 4.40 13.38 18.30
C PHE A 228 5.66 12.97 17.55
N PRO A 229 6.80 13.65 17.75
CA PRO A 229 8.08 13.25 17.15
C PRO A 229 8.53 11.88 17.67
N PHE A 230 9.42 11.24 16.92
CA PHE A 230 10.09 10.03 17.37
C PHE A 230 11.21 10.37 18.35
N ASP A 231 11.32 9.60 19.43
CA ASP A 231 12.48 9.60 20.31
C ASP A 231 13.60 8.79 19.64
N THR A 232 14.80 9.35 19.57
CA THR A 232 15.97 8.67 19.01
C THR A 232 16.86 8.15 20.15
N HIS A 233 17.06 6.83 20.20
CA HIS A 233 17.85 6.17 21.25
C HIS A 233 19.29 5.92 20.84
N ALA A 234 19.51 5.65 19.56
CA ALA A 234 20.84 5.39 19.01
C ALA A 234 20.92 5.85 17.56
N LEU A 235 22.10 6.34 17.18
CA LEU A 235 22.52 6.66 15.83
C LEU A 235 23.94 6.16 15.66
N TYR A 236 24.17 5.26 14.71
CA TYR A 236 25.46 4.64 14.50
C TYR A 236 25.77 4.54 13.01
N PHE A 237 26.92 5.09 12.60
CA PHE A 237 27.41 4.95 11.24
C PHE A 237 28.08 3.60 11.05
N SER A 238 27.76 2.91 9.95
CA SER A 238 28.33 1.62 9.57
C SER A 238 28.64 1.59 8.08
N ASP A 239 29.77 0.99 7.72
CA ASP A 239 30.15 0.66 6.35
C ASP A 239 29.24 -0.42 5.73
N ASP A 240 28.61 -1.23 6.58
CA ASP A 240 27.56 -2.18 6.23
C ASP A 240 26.34 -1.97 7.14
N ALA A 241 25.63 -0.87 6.93
CA ALA A 241 24.41 -0.54 7.68
C ALA A 241 23.30 -1.57 7.44
N ILE A 242 23.24 -2.17 6.25
CA ILE A 242 22.27 -3.22 5.91
C ILE A 242 22.53 -4.47 6.77
N GLY A 243 23.77 -4.95 6.82
CA GLY A 243 24.14 -6.12 7.62
C GLY A 243 23.95 -5.89 9.12
N LEU A 244 24.28 -4.69 9.60
CA LEU A 244 24.07 -4.31 11.00
C LEU A 244 22.58 -4.25 11.37
N GLU A 245 21.76 -3.62 10.53
CA GLU A 245 20.30 -3.54 10.75
C GLU A 245 19.65 -4.92 10.79
N SER A 246 20.01 -5.81 9.85
CA SER A 246 19.52 -7.19 9.84
C SER A 246 19.95 -7.98 11.07
N SER A 247 21.20 -7.80 11.52
CA SER A 247 21.72 -8.47 12.72
C SER A 247 21.01 -8.00 13.99
N LEU A 248 20.72 -6.71 14.09
CA LEU A 248 19.98 -6.15 15.21
C LEU A 248 18.53 -6.62 15.22
N HIS A 249 17.83 -6.64 14.08
CA HIS A 249 16.49 -7.23 14.03
C HIS A 249 16.49 -8.68 14.48
N ASN A 250 17.42 -9.51 14.00
CA ASN A 250 17.52 -10.91 14.42
C ASN A 250 17.83 -11.10 15.92
N ALA A 251 18.52 -10.16 16.55
CA ALA A 251 18.86 -10.23 17.97
C ALA A 251 17.72 -9.76 18.90
N PHE A 252 16.83 -8.90 18.40
CA PHE A 252 15.78 -8.24 19.18
C PHE A 252 14.34 -8.56 18.73
N THR A 253 14.17 -9.50 17.80
CA THR A 253 12.87 -10.06 17.37
C THR A 253 12.66 -11.45 18.00
#